data_AF-A0AAU0QHY5-F1
#
_entry.id   AF-A0AAU0QHY5-F1
#
_cell.length_a   1.000
_cell.length_b   1.000
_cell.length_c   1.000
_cell.angle_alpha   90.00
_cell.angle_beta   90.00
_cell.angle_gamma   90.00
#
_symmetry.space_group_name_H-M   'P 1'
#
loop_
_entity.id
_entity.type
_entity.pdbx_description
1 polymer ?
#
loop_
_entity_poly.entity_id
_entity_poly.type
_entity_poly.pdbx_seq_one_letter_code
_entity_poly.pdbx_strand_id
1 'polypeptide(L)'
;MSLAEYVISALVIFAAFLVVATTVALWRAPGALTRVNLLGPTVSLAVPLLIVANLIRDWSTTGFDPNNAVRGLLAIAGVWIIGSVGSFYIGRSIHGVTVERD
;
A
#
# COMPACT_ATOMS: atom_id res chain seq x y z
N MET A 1 0.58 -3.01 -28.75
CA MET A 1 0.74 -2.59 -27.35
C MET A 1 1.94 -1.68 -27.27
N SER A 2 1.83 -0.55 -26.59
CA SER A 2 2.94 0.41 -26.40
C SER A 2 3.84 0.01 -25.23
N LEU A 3 5.07 0.54 -25.18
CA LEU A 3 5.98 0.34 -24.05
C LEU A 3 5.34 0.75 -22.71
N ALA A 4 4.56 1.83 -22.69
CA ALA A 4 3.85 2.31 -21.51
C ALA A 4 2.83 1.28 -20.99
N GLU A 5 2.07 0.63 -21.87
CA GLU A 5 1.09 -0.39 -21.49
C GLU A 5 1.75 -1.61 -20.84
N TYR A 6 2.92 -2.03 -21.31
CA TYR A 6 3.68 -3.11 -20.69
C TYR A 6 4.14 -2.74 -19.28
N VAL A 7 4.65 -1.51 -19.08
CA VAL A 7 5.07 -1.03 -17.76
C VAL A 7 3.89 -0.94 -16.79
N ILE A 8 2.76 -0.37 -17.23
CA ILE A 8 1.52 -0.28 -16.44
C ILE A 8 1.07 -1.68 -16.02
N SER A 9 1.00 -2.62 -16.97
CA SER A 9 0.57 -3.99 -16.70
C SER A 9 1.49 -4.69 -15.71
N ALA A 10 2.81 -4.54 -15.85
CA ALA A 10 3.78 -5.12 -14.92
C ALA A 10 3.62 -4.55 -13.50
N LEU A 11 3.46 -3.23 -13.35
CA LEU A 11 3.23 -2.58 -12.06
C LEU A 11 1.94 -3.08 -11.40
N VAL A 12 0.85 -3.18 -12.15
CA VAL A 12 -0.45 -3.66 -11.64
C VAL A 12 -0.39 -5.12 -11.22
N ILE A 13 0.22 -5.99 -12.04
CA ILE A 13 0.38 -7.42 -11.71
C ILE A 13 1.24 -7.59 -10.46
N PHE A 14 2.34 -6.85 -10.35
CA PHE A 14 3.22 -6.92 -9.19
C PHE A 14 2.52 -6.40 -7.92
N ALA A 15 1.80 -5.28 -8.01
CA ALA A 15 1.00 -4.76 -6.90
C ALA A 15 -0.09 -5.78 -6.47
N ALA A 16 -0.80 -6.39 -7.41
CA ALA A 16 -1.79 -7.43 -7.12
C ALA A 16 -1.15 -8.63 -6.40
N PHE A 17 0.03 -9.08 -6.85
CA PHE A 17 0.78 -10.13 -6.18
C PHE A 17 1.11 -9.76 -4.73
N LEU A 18 1.59 -8.54 -4.47
CA LEU A 18 1.89 -8.07 -3.11
C LEU A 18 0.65 -8.04 -2.20
N VAL A 19 -0.51 -7.63 -2.73
CA VAL A 19 -1.78 -7.65 -1.99
C VAL A 19 -2.20 -9.08 -1.64
N VAL A 20 -2.14 -9.99 -2.60
CA VAL A 20 -2.47 -11.41 -2.38
C VAL A 20 -1.49 -12.04 -1.38
N ALA A 21 -0.19 -11.81 -1.53
CA ALA A 21 0.83 -12.30 -0.61
C ALA A 21 0.60 -11.79 0.82
N THR A 22 0.29 -10.49 0.97
CA THR A 22 -0.05 -9.89 2.27
C THR A 22 -1.30 -10.53 2.86
N THR A 23 -2.33 -10.74 2.04
CA THR A 23 -3.59 -11.37 2.47
C THR A 23 -3.36 -12.80 2.97
N VAL A 24 -2.58 -13.60 2.25
CA VAL A 24 -2.20 -14.96 2.66
C VAL A 24 -1.37 -14.93 3.94
N ALA A 25 -0.43 -13.98 4.06
CA ALA A 25 0.38 -13.84 5.27
C ALA A 25 -0.46 -13.47 6.49
N LEU A 26 -1.43 -12.56 6.34
CA LEU A 26 -2.37 -12.18 7.40
C LEU A 26 -3.20 -13.37 7.88
N TRP A 27 -3.68 -14.21 6.96
CA TRP A 27 -4.45 -15.41 7.31
C TRP A 27 -3.61 -16.40 8.11
N ARG A 28 -2.33 -16.55 7.76
CA ARG A 28 -1.40 -17.46 8.45
C ARG A 28 -0.80 -16.89 9.74
N ALA A 29 -1.02 -15.61 10.03
CA ALA A 29 -0.33 -14.94 11.13
C ALA A 29 -0.92 -15.32 12.51
N PRO A 30 -0.04 -15.66 13.49
CA PRO A 30 -0.45 -16.25 14.77
C PRO A 30 -0.99 -15.23 15.78
N GLY A 31 -0.79 -13.93 15.57
CA GLY A 31 -1.20 -12.90 16.53
C GLY A 31 -1.49 -11.55 15.90
N ALA A 32 -2.22 -10.71 16.63
CA ALA A 32 -2.65 -9.40 16.16
C ALA A 32 -1.47 -8.46 15.88
N LEU A 33 -0.42 -8.46 16.70
CA LEU A 33 0.78 -7.64 16.48
C LEU A 33 1.53 -8.05 15.21
N THR A 34 1.69 -9.35 14.98
CA THR A 34 2.27 -9.87 13.74
C THR A 34 1.45 -9.49 12.52
N ARG A 35 0.11 -9.54 12.61
CA ARG A 35 -0.80 -9.13 11.52
C ARG A 35 -0.63 -7.66 11.15
N VAL A 36 -0.54 -6.77 12.13
CA VAL A 36 -0.32 -5.35 11.88
C VAL A 36 1.00 -5.13 11.13
N ASN A 37 2.09 -5.78 11.55
CA ASN A 37 3.38 -5.64 10.90
C ASN A 37 3.39 -6.23 9.47
N LEU A 38 2.53 -7.21 9.18
CA LEU A 38 2.41 -7.81 7.85
C LEU A 38 1.67 -6.92 6.85
N LEU A 39 1.01 -5.83 7.25
CA LEU A 39 0.34 -4.91 6.31
C LEU A 39 1.32 -4.09 5.46
N GLY A 40 2.60 -4.05 5.85
CA GLY A 40 3.65 -3.24 5.21
C GLY A 40 3.73 -3.38 3.68
N PRO A 41 3.82 -4.59 3.09
CA PRO A 41 3.93 -4.72 1.64
C PRO A 41 2.73 -4.15 0.86
N THR A 42 1.51 -4.24 1.41
CA THR A 42 0.33 -3.65 0.77
C THR A 42 0.33 -2.13 0.87
N VAL A 43 0.55 -1.59 2.07
CA VAL A 43 0.47 -0.15 2.34
C VAL A 43 1.67 0.61 1.74
N SER A 44 2.87 0.08 1.91
CA SER A 44 4.12 0.75 1.56
C SER A 44 4.49 0.60 0.09
N LEU A 45 4.07 -0.48 -0.58
CA LEU A 45 4.46 -0.78 -1.96
C LEU A 45 3.27 -0.92 -2.89
N ALA A 46 2.33 -1.82 -2.63
CA ALA A 46 1.26 -2.12 -3.59
C ALA A 46 0.41 -0.89 -3.93
N VAL A 47 -0.04 -0.14 -2.91
CA VAL A 47 -0.84 1.07 -3.12
C VAL A 47 -0.06 2.15 -3.89
N PRO A 48 1.17 2.54 -3.50
CA PRO A 48 1.97 3.47 -4.30
C PRO A 48 2.22 3.02 -5.74
N LEU A 49 2.49 1.73 -5.96
CA LEU A 49 2.69 1.19 -7.31
C LEU A 49 1.44 1.36 -8.19
N LEU A 50 0.24 1.14 -7.63
CA LEU A 50 -1.01 1.36 -8.34
C LEU A 50 -1.26 2.83 -8.67
N ILE A 51 -0.91 3.74 -7.76
CA ILE A 51 -0.98 5.19 -7.99
C ILE A 51 -0.05 5.59 -9.14
N VAL A 52 1.20 5.11 -9.11
CA VAL A 52 2.19 5.37 -10.18
C VAL A 52 1.72 4.78 -11.51
N ALA A 53 1.18 3.56 -11.52
CA ALA A 53 0.63 2.94 -12.72
C ALA A 53 -0.51 3.77 -13.32
N ASN A 54 -1.39 4.32 -12.47
CA ASN A 54 -2.46 5.21 -12.93
C ASN A 54 -1.91 6.52 -13.52
N LEU A 55 -0.90 7.15 -12.90
CA LEU A 55 -0.27 8.36 -13.44
C LEU A 55 0.38 8.11 -14.80
N ILE A 56 1.12 7.01 -14.96
CA ILE A 56 1.73 6.65 -16.25
C ILE A 56 0.65 6.44 -17.32
N ARG A 57 -0.46 5.78 -16.96
CA ARG A 57 -1.61 5.61 -17.85
C ARG A 57 -2.19 6.94 -18.30
N ASP A 58 -2.47 7.84 -17.37
CA ASP A 58 -3.08 9.14 -17.67
C ASP A 58 -2.15 10.00 -18.53
N TRP A 59 -0.84 10.02 -18.22
CA TRP A 59 0.15 10.75 -19.02
C TRP A 59 0.37 10.16 -20.42
N SER A 60 0.21 8.84 -20.58
CA SER A 60 0.31 8.18 -21.88
C SER A 60 -0.89 8.42 -22.80
N THR A 61 -2.06 8.82 -22.25
CA THR A 61 -3.31 8.97 -23.00
C THR A 61 -3.72 10.41 -23.22
N THR A 62 -3.52 11.27 -22.21
CA THR A 62 -3.98 12.67 -22.20
C THR A 62 -2.85 13.69 -22.17
N GLY A 63 -1.60 13.24 -21.98
CA GLY A 63 -0.44 14.10 -21.80
C GLY A 63 -0.15 14.40 -20.32
N PHE A 64 0.98 15.05 -20.06
CA PHE A 64 1.43 15.33 -18.69
C PHE A 64 0.59 16.42 -18.03
N ASP A 65 0.02 16.11 -16.86
CA ASP A 65 -0.70 17.05 -16.01
C ASP A 65 -0.01 17.18 -14.63
N PRO A 66 0.55 18.35 -14.28
CA PRO A 66 1.16 18.63 -12.98
C PRO A 66 0.20 18.44 -11.79
N ASN A 67 -1.10 18.73 -11.96
CA ASN A 67 -2.08 18.58 -10.89
C ASN A 67 -2.24 17.10 -10.50
N ASN A 68 -2.29 16.21 -11.49
CA ASN A 68 -2.33 14.76 -11.25
C ASN A 68 -1.05 14.27 -10.58
N ALA A 69 0.12 14.79 -10.98
CA ALA A 69 1.40 14.46 -10.35
C ALA A 69 1.41 14.80 -8.85
N VAL A 70 0.99 16.01 -8.49
CA VAL A 70 0.93 16.46 -7.10
C VAL A 70 -0.09 15.65 -6.30
N ARG A 71 -1.28 15.38 -6.86
CA ARG A 71 -2.29 14.54 -6.21
C ARG A 71 -1.79 13.12 -5.95
N GLY A 72 -1.08 12.52 -6.90
CA GLY A 72 -0.48 11.20 -6.72
C GLY A 72 0.56 11.18 -5.61
N LEU A 73 1.44 12.19 -5.55
CA LEU A 73 2.43 12.31 -4.48
C LEU A 73 1.78 12.48 -3.11
N LEU A 74 0.76 13.35 -3.01
CA LEU A 74 0.00 13.56 -1.78
C LEU A 74 -0.77 12.30 -1.36
N ALA A 75 -1.30 11.53 -2.31
CA ALA A 75 -1.96 10.27 -2.03
C ALA A 75 -0.99 9.22 -1.46
N ILE A 76 0.22 9.09 -2.03
CA ILE A 76 1.26 8.21 -1.52
C ILE A 76 1.68 8.62 -0.10
N ALA A 77 1.97 9.91 0.10
CA ALA A 77 2.33 10.44 1.42
C ALA A 77 1.21 10.23 2.44
N GLY A 78 -0.04 10.47 2.06
CA GLY A 78 -1.22 10.26 2.91
C GLY A 78 -1.37 8.80 3.34
N VAL A 79 -1.22 7.85 2.41
CA VAL A 79 -1.26 6.42 2.72
C VAL A 79 -0.14 6.02 3.69
N TRP A 80 1.08 6.52 3.50
CA TRP A 80 2.19 6.21 4.41
C TRP A 80 2.01 6.80 5.80
N ILE A 81 1.58 8.06 5.89
CA ILE A 81 1.34 8.73 7.17
C ILE A 81 0.23 8.00 7.93
N ILE A 82 -0.93 7.79 7.30
CA ILE A 82 -2.09 7.14 7.93
C ILE A 82 -1.74 5.68 8.28
N GLY A 83 -1.05 4.96 7.40
CA GLY A 83 -0.61 3.59 7.65
C GLY A 83 0.33 3.46 8.84
N SER A 84 1.28 4.39 8.97
CA SER A 84 2.22 4.45 10.10
C SER A 84 1.49 4.74 11.42
N VAL A 85 0.64 5.77 11.44
CA VAL A 85 -0.12 6.18 12.62
C VAL A 85 -1.11 5.09 13.05
N GLY A 86 -1.85 4.50 12.10
CA GLY A 86 -2.79 3.43 12.36
C GLY A 86 -2.11 2.19 12.96
N SER A 87 -0.98 1.78 12.39
CA SER A 87 -0.21 0.63 12.91
C SER A 87 0.30 0.88 14.33
N PHE A 88 0.74 2.12 14.64
CA PHE A 88 1.16 2.52 15.98
C PHE A 88 0.03 2.43 17.01
N TYR A 89 -1.15 2.98 16.69
CA TYR A 89 -2.31 2.93 17.59
C TYR A 89 -2.81 1.50 17.82
N ILE A 90 -2.88 0.68 16.77
CA ILE A 90 -3.28 -0.73 16.92
C ILE A 90 -2.26 -1.48 17.78
N GLY A 91 -0.96 -1.33 17.53
CA GLY A 91 0.08 -1.94 18.35
C GLY A 91 -0.03 -1.56 19.84
N ARG A 92 -0.22 -0.27 20.13
CA ARG A 92 -0.42 0.24 21.51
C ARG A 92 -1.69 -0.31 22.16
N SER A 93 -2.79 -0.38 21.41
CA SER A 93 -4.04 -0.92 21.93
C SER A 93 -3.90 -2.40 22.32
N ILE A 94 -3.20 -3.20 21.52
CA ILE A 94 -2.95 -4.62 21.81
C ILE A 94 -2.08 -4.77 23.05
N HIS A 95 -0.99 -3.99 23.15
CA HIS A 95 -0.11 -4.04 24.32
C HIS A 95 -0.82 -3.63 25.61
N GLY A 96 -1.72 -2.64 25.55
CA GLY A 96 -2.50 -2.20 26.72
C GLY A 96 -3.37 -3.31 27.33
N VAL A 97 -4.04 -4.12 26.50
CA VAL A 97 -4.93 -5.20 26.99
C VAL A 97 -4.16 -6.44 27.48
N THR A 98 -2.94 -6.67 27.00
CA THR A 98 -2.11 -7.80 27.47
C THR A 98 -1.52 -7.58 28.85
N VAL A 99 -1.29 -6.34 29.28
CA VAL A 99 -0.74 -6.02 30.61
C VAL A 99 -1.82 -6.05 31.71
N GLU A 100 -3.10 -5.88 31.36
CA GLU A 100 -4.22 -5.97 32.32
C GLU A 100 -4.63 -7.40 32.69
N ARG A 101 -4.07 -8.42 32.02
CA ARG A 101 -4.50 -9.82 32.15
C ARG A 101 -3.53 -10.73 32.92
N ASP A 102 -2.39 -10.20 33.35
CA ASP A 102 -1.41 -10.83 34.24
C ASP A 102 -1.36 -10.06 35.58
#